data_AF-A0A8T9Q4X2-F1
#
_entry.id   AF-A0A8T9Q4X2-F1
#
_cell.length_a   1.000
_cell.length_b   1.000
_cell.length_c   1.000
_cell.angle_alpha   90.00
_cell.angle_beta   90.00
_cell.angle_gamma   90.00
#
_symmetry.space_group_name_H-M   'P 1'
#
loop_
_entity.id
_entity.type
_entity.pdbx_description
1 polymer ?
#
loop_
_entity_poly.entity_id
_entity_poly.type
_entity_poly.pdbx_seq_one_letter_code
_entity_poly.pdbx_strand_id
1 'polypeptide(L)' 'MRISVFRRVSTFVAVLLLLCASLSAVADTPYQRARQRGRRYVHRPIYKHYQSPTRQRGSLLALFR' A
#
# COMPACT_ATOMS: atom_id res chain seq x y z
N MET A 1 -10.67 13.28 -35.87
CA MET A 1 -10.81 14.19 -34.70
C MET A 1 -11.47 13.56 -33.46
N ARG A 2 -12.52 12.73 -33.57
CA ARG A 2 -13.21 12.15 -32.40
C ARG A 2 -12.33 11.20 -31.56
N ILE A 3 -11.52 10.37 -32.21
CA ILE A 3 -10.65 9.37 -31.55
C ILE A 3 -9.52 10.04 -30.75
N SER A 4 -8.94 11.12 -31.28
CA SER A 4 -7.86 11.87 -30.61
C SER A 4 -8.33 12.58 -29.34
N VAL A 5 -9.58 13.05 -29.32
CA VAL A 5 -10.18 13.66 -28.12
C VAL A 5 -10.46 12.58 -27.08
N PHE A 6 -11.03 11.44 -27.49
CA PHE A 6 -11.32 10.32 -26.59
C PHE A 6 -10.04 9.79 -25.91
N ARG A 7 -8.92 9.70 -26.65
CA ARG A 7 -7.62 9.27 -26.11
C ARG A 7 -7.06 10.25 -25.07
N ARG A 8 -7.26 11.56 -25.24
CA ARG A 8 -6.83 12.57 -24.26
C ARG A 8 -7.66 12.54 -22.99
N VAL A 9 -8.96 12.35 -23.11
CA VAL A 9 -9.86 12.24 -21.96
C VAL A 9 -9.59 10.95 -21.17
N SER A 10 -9.43 9.81 -21.85
CA SER A 10 -9.17 8.53 -21.16
C SER A 10 -7.83 8.51 -20.43
N THR A 11 -6.77 9.08 -21.03
CA THR A 11 -5.46 9.21 -20.39
C THR A 11 -5.51 10.16 -19.19
N PHE A 12 -6.23 11.28 -19.29
CA PHE A 12 -6.44 12.18 -18.16
C PHE A 12 -7.18 11.50 -17.00
N VAL A 13 -8.27 10.78 -17.28
CA VAL A 13 -9.02 10.03 -16.27
C VAL A 13 -8.16 8.94 -15.63
N ALA A 14 -7.37 8.20 -16.42
CA ALA A 14 -6.48 7.18 -15.91
C ALA A 14 -5.41 7.75 -14.97
N VAL A 15 -4.80 8.90 -15.31
CA VAL A 15 -3.82 9.58 -14.45
C VAL A 15 -4.49 10.07 -13.16
N LEU A 16 -5.70 10.61 -13.24
CA LEU A 16 -6.47 11.04 -12.06
C LEU A 16 -6.75 9.88 -11.10
N LEU A 17 -7.20 8.74 -11.64
CA LEU A 17 -7.46 7.53 -10.85
C LEU A 17 -6.19 6.98 -10.21
N LEU A 18 -5.06 6.99 -10.93
CA LEU A 18 -3.76 6.57 -10.40
C LEU A 18 -3.31 7.47 -9.23
N LEU A 19 -3.49 8.78 -9.36
CA LEU A 19 -3.24 9.76 -8.29
C LEU A 19 -4.12 9.49 -7.07
N CYS A 20 -5.44 9.32 -7.25
CA CYS A 20 -6.35 8.96 -6.16
C CYS A 20 -5.94 7.66 -5.46
N ALA A 21 -5.54 6.63 -6.21
CA ALA A 21 -5.08 5.37 -5.63
C ALA A 21 -3.79 5.54 -4.80
N SER A 22 -2.87 6.41 -5.22
CA SER A 22 -1.64 6.68 -4.46
C SER A 22 -1.89 7.37 -3.11
N LEU A 23 -2.96 8.17 -2.98
CA LEU A 23 -3.32 8.80 -1.71
C LEU A 23 -3.92 7.83 -0.69
N SER A 24 -4.55 6.74 -1.14
CA SER A 24 -5.20 5.76 -0.25
C SER A 24 -4.22 5.01 0.66
N ALA A 25 -2.91 5.04 0.40
CA ALA A 25 -1.90 4.39 1.24
C ALA A 25 -1.56 5.16 2.54
N VAL A 26 -1.96 6.43 2.67
CA VAL A 26 -1.51 7.31 3.78
C VAL A 26 -2.51 7.36 4.95
N ALA A 27 -3.75 6.90 4.78
CA ALA A 27 -4.82 7.23 5.74
C ALA A 27 -5.04 6.23 6.89
N ASP A 28 -4.59 4.97 6.80
CA ASP A 28 -4.97 3.93 7.76
C ASP A 28 -4.14 3.92 9.06
N THR A 29 -4.30 4.98 9.87
CA THR A 29 -3.75 5.00 11.22
C THR A 29 -4.49 3.99 12.13
N PRO A 30 -3.82 3.34 13.11
CA PRO A 30 -4.47 2.42 14.04
C PRO A 30 -5.54 3.12 14.89
N TYR A 31 -5.41 4.44 15.08
CA TYR A 31 -6.43 5.29 15.69
C TYR A 31 -7.73 5.32 14.87
N GLN A 32 -7.65 5.57 13.57
CA GLN A 32 -8.83 5.58 12.70
C GLN A 32 -9.52 4.22 12.66
N ARG A 33 -8.75 3.12 12.61
CA ARG A 33 -9.29 1.75 12.69
C ARG A 33 -10.00 1.45 14.00
N ALA A 34 -9.47 1.93 15.14
CA ALA A 34 -10.13 1.79 16.43
C ALA A 34 -11.46 2.57 16.47
N ARG A 35 -11.46 3.80 15.95
CA ARG A 35 -12.66 4.66 15.84
C ARG A 35 -13.74 4.04 14.96
N GLN A 36 -13.39 3.52 13.77
CA GLN A 36 -14.33 2.84 12.87
C GLN A 36 -14.98 1.61 13.50
N ARG A 37 -14.24 0.90 14.37
CA ARG A 37 -14.75 -0.30 15.07
C ARG A 37 -15.52 0.02 16.36
N GLY A 38 -15.73 1.29 16.69
CA GLY A 38 -16.37 1.70 17.95
C GLY A 38 -15.56 1.34 19.20
N ARG A 39 -14.25 1.12 19.06
CA ARG A 39 -13.37 0.74 20.18
C ARG A 39 -12.55 1.94 20.64
N ARG A 40 -12.24 1.96 21.95
CA ARG A 40 -11.29 2.93 22.50
C ARG A 40 -9.89 2.62 21.96
N TYR A 41 -9.25 3.61 21.35
CA TYR A 41 -7.85 3.49 20.94
C TYR A 41 -6.96 3.48 22.19
N VAL A 42 -6.07 2.48 22.25
CA VAL A 42 -5.00 2.42 23.25
C VAL A 42 -3.70 2.62 22.50
N HIS A 43 -2.97 3.69 22.83
CA HIS A 43 -1.69 4.00 22.22
C HIS A 43 -0.70 2.87 22.49
N ARG A 44 -0.26 2.18 21.44
CA ARG A 44 0.85 1.21 21.51
C ARG A 44 2.06 1.85 20.84
N PRO A 45 3.19 2.02 21.55
CA PRO A 45 4.42 2.51 20.93
C PRO A 45 4.85 1.53 19.84
N ILE A 46 4.97 2.03 18.61
CA ILE A 46 5.54 1.28 17.49
C ILE A 46 7.05 1.45 17.61
N TYR A 47 7.70 0.50 18.28
CA TYR A 47 9.15 0.46 18.30
C TYR A 47 9.67 0.22 16.88
N LYS A 48 10.77 0.87 16.52
CA LYS A 48 11.46 0.59 15.25
C LYS A 48 11.82 -0.90 15.23
N HIS A 49 11.22 -1.64 14.31
CA HIS A 49 11.72 -2.98 14.00
C HIS A 49 13.06 -2.79 13.31
N TYR A 50 14.15 -2.93 14.06
CA TYR A 50 15.45 -3.16 13.46
C TYR A 50 15.31 -4.42 12.63
N GLN A 51 15.57 -4.33 11.32
CA GLN A 51 15.60 -5.49 10.45
C GLN A 51 16.65 -6.44 11.02
N SER A 52 16.20 -7.51 11.68
CA SER A 52 17.07 -8.65 11.89
C SER A 52 17.47 -9.10 10.49
N PRO A 53 18.77 -9.11 10.13
CA PRO A 53 19.18 -9.57 8.82
C PRO A 53 18.59 -10.96 8.62
N THR A 54 17.66 -11.07 7.67
CA THR A 54 17.05 -12.31 7.24
C THR A 54 18.20 -13.24 6.90
N ARG A 55 18.43 -14.22 7.76
CA ARG A 55 19.37 -15.31 7.50
C ARG A 55 18.77 -16.10 6.34
N GLN A 56 19.04 -15.66 5.11
CA GLN A 56 18.85 -16.44 3.89
C GLN A 56 19.79 -17.65 3.98
N ARG A 57 19.43 -18.64 4.79
CA ARG A 57 20.06 -19.95 4.78
C ARG A 57 19.07 -20.92 4.15
N GLY A 58 19.31 -21.18 2.88
CA GLY A 58 18.99 -22.46 2.25
C GLY A 58 17.63 -22.56 1.58
N SER A 59 17.48 -21.95 0.40
CA SER A 59 16.51 -22.43 -0.59
C SER A 59 17.07 -22.44 -2.02
N LEU A 60 18.39 -22.65 -2.17
CA LEU A 60 18.98 -23.05 -3.44
C LEU A 60 19.22 -24.57 -3.53
N LEU A 61 19.25 -25.28 -2.40
CA LEU A 61 19.42 -26.73 -2.35
C LEU A 61 18.09 -27.50 -2.48
N ALA A 62 16.94 -26.83 -2.43
CA ALA A 62 15.63 -27.45 -2.61
C ALA A 62 15.21 -27.60 -4.09
N LEU A 63 15.95 -26.99 -5.02
CA LEU A 63 15.70 -27.08 -6.47
C LEU A 63 16.37 -28.29 -7.13
N PHE A 64 17.22 -29.02 -6.39
CA PHE A 64 17.94 -30.21 -6.87
C PHE A 64 17.51 -31.50 -6.16
N ARG A 65 16.28 -31.55 -5.63
CA ARG A 65 15.70 -32.78 -5.07
C ARG A 65 14.52 -33.27 -5.88
#